data_AF-A0A9E5V1Z3-F1
#
_entry.id   AF-A0A9E5V1Z3-F1
#
_cell.length_a   1.000
_cell.length_b   1.000
_cell.length_c   1.000
_cell.angle_alpha   90.00
_cell.angle_beta   90.00
_cell.angle_gamma   90.00
#
_symmetry.space_group_name_H-M   'P 1'
#
loop_
_entity.id
_entity.type
_entity.pdbx_description
1 polymer ?
#
loop_
_entity_poly.entity_id
_entity_poly.type
_entity_poly.pdbx_seq_one_letter_code
_entity_poly.pdbx_strand_id
1 'polypeptide(L)'
;MINANFLAEYSSELLDTVENTELKQRLGLYQLFLKLYEHHRELLDEILNLENSRGSSLPGMMFPYVQGMVLNRQVYLITNLRDGNTQMLSQPENTWIIGRDSRQVTLPIADKRLSRCHAAIQHIENHGFFLTDLNSSNGSYVNGEKVQLE
;
A
#
# COMPACT_ATOMS: atom_id res chain seq x y z
N MET A 1 20.67 9.80 55.60
CA MET A 1 19.89 8.55 55.34
C MET A 1 18.79 8.92 54.36
N ILE A 2 18.77 8.33 53.17
CA ILE A 2 17.72 8.59 52.17
C ILE A 2 16.47 7.84 52.65
N ASN A 3 15.37 8.57 52.82
CA ASN A 3 14.09 8.00 53.26
C ASN A 3 13.52 7.13 52.13
N ALA A 4 13.41 5.82 52.36
CA ALA A 4 12.89 4.87 51.38
C ALA A 4 11.46 5.19 50.92
N ASN A 5 10.66 5.89 51.75
CA ASN A 5 9.30 6.29 51.39
C ASN A 5 9.28 7.40 50.34
N PHE A 6 10.28 8.30 50.32
CA PHE A 6 10.36 9.39 49.35
C PHE A 6 10.64 8.89 47.93
N LEU A 7 11.42 7.81 47.79
CA LEU A 7 11.67 7.17 46.50
C LEU A 7 10.46 6.36 46.01
N ALA A 8 9.68 5.78 46.93
CA ALA A 8 8.45 5.07 46.60
C ALA A 8 7.35 6.01 46.10
N GLU A 9 7.14 7.15 46.77
CA GLU A 9 6.17 8.18 46.36
C GLU A 9 6.51 8.78 44.99
N TYR A 10 7.79 9.14 44.76
CA TYR A 10 8.24 9.66 43.46
C TYR A 10 8.10 8.62 42.33
N SER A 11 8.35 7.34 42.63
CA SER A 11 8.15 6.26 41.65
C SER A 11 6.67 6.03 41.32
N SER A 12 5.78 6.18 42.31
CA SER A 12 4.34 6.06 42.12
C SER A 12 3.78 7.21 41.27
N GLU A 13 4.21 8.46 41.53
CA GLU A 13 3.78 9.62 40.75
C GLU A 13 4.29 9.58 39.30
N LEU A 14 5.51 9.09 39.07
CA LEU A 14 6.04 8.89 37.72
C LEU A 14 5.30 7.78 36.96
N LEU A 15 4.93 6.69 37.63
CA LEU A 15 4.15 5.61 37.03
C LEU A 15 2.72 6.08 36.71
N ASP A 16 2.07 6.79 37.64
CA ASP A 16 0.72 7.34 37.46
C ASP A 16 0.66 8.38 36.33
N THR A 17 1.71 9.21 36.18
CA THR A 17 1.78 10.20 35.10
C THR A 17 2.05 9.55 33.75
N VAL A 18 2.95 8.56 33.65
CA VAL A 18 3.20 7.81 32.42
C VAL A 18 1.97 7.02 31.98
N GLU A 19 1.33 6.30 32.91
CA GLU A 19 0.08 5.57 32.63
C GLU A 19 -1.05 6.51 32.21
N ASN A 20 -1.21 7.66 32.87
CA ASN A 20 -2.21 8.65 32.47
C ASN A 20 -1.93 9.24 31.09
N THR A 21 -0.67 9.40 30.72
CA THR A 21 -0.29 9.95 29.41
C THR A 21 -0.57 8.93 28.31
N GLU A 22 -0.24 7.67 28.55
CA GLU A 22 -0.55 6.57 27.64
C GLU A 22 -2.06 6.35 27.50
N LEU A 23 -2.82 6.36 28.61
CA LEU A 23 -4.28 6.27 28.60
C LEU A 23 -4.92 7.42 27.82
N LYS A 24 -4.44 8.66 28.01
CA LYS A 24 -4.90 9.82 27.23
C LYS A 24 -4.59 9.66 25.74
N GLN A 25 -3.41 9.13 25.40
CA GLN A 25 -3.03 8.88 24.01
C GLN A 25 -3.91 7.79 23.38
N ARG A 26 -4.15 6.67 24.08
CA ARG A 26 -5.04 5.59 23.65
C ARG A 26 -6.48 6.07 23.47
N LEU A 27 -6.98 6.91 24.39
CA LEU A 27 -8.30 7.52 24.28
C LEU A 27 -8.40 8.45 23.05
N GLY A 28 -7.35 9.24 22.79
CA GLY A 28 -7.28 10.07 21.58
C GLY A 28 -7.32 9.25 20.29
N LEU A 29 -6.59 8.14 20.23
CA LEU A 29 -6.63 7.21 19.10
C LEU A 29 -8.01 6.58 18.91
N TYR A 30 -8.65 6.14 19.99
CA TYR A 30 -10.01 5.59 19.95
C TYR A 30 -11.03 6.61 19.42
N GLN A 31 -10.96 7.87 19.90
CA GLN A 31 -11.83 8.94 19.42
C GLN A 31 -11.60 9.25 17.93
N LEU A 32 -10.35 9.23 17.47
CA LEU A 32 -10.02 9.39 16.06
C LEU A 32 -10.62 8.24 15.23
N PHE A 33 -10.48 7.00 15.70
CA PHE A 33 -11.04 5.81 15.05
C PHE A 33 -12.56 5.90 14.92
N LEU A 34 -13.26 6.32 15.97
CA LEU A 34 -14.72 6.53 15.93
C LEU A 34 -15.12 7.58 14.88
N LYS A 35 -14.41 8.71 14.83
CA LYS A 35 -14.67 9.75 13.81
C LYS A 35 -14.45 9.24 12.39
N LEU A 36 -13.40 8.42 12.18
CA LEU A 36 -13.14 7.78 10.89
C LEU A 36 -14.23 6.77 10.54
N TYR A 37 -14.70 5.97 11.50
CA TYR A 37 -15.77 5.00 11.29
C TYR A 37 -17.10 5.67 10.88
N GLU A 38 -17.43 6.79 11.50
CA GLU A 38 -18.67 7.53 11.26
C GLU A 38 -18.65 8.31 9.94
N HIS A 39 -17.52 8.95 9.60
CA HIS A 39 -17.47 9.90 8.48
C HIS A 39 -16.63 9.47 7.29
N HIS A 40 -15.69 8.53 7.46
CA HIS A 40 -14.68 8.17 6.47
C HIS A 40 -14.40 6.66 6.45
N ARG A 41 -15.46 5.85 6.42
CA ARG A 41 -15.39 4.38 6.52
C ARG A 41 -14.45 3.75 5.49
N GLU A 42 -14.45 4.22 4.24
CA GLU A 42 -13.57 3.68 3.19
C GLU A 42 -12.08 3.76 3.55
N LEU A 43 -11.65 4.88 4.15
CA LEU A 43 -10.28 5.07 4.62
C LEU A 43 -9.97 4.18 5.83
N LEU A 44 -10.94 4.02 6.73
CA LEU A 44 -10.80 3.12 7.88
C LEU A 44 -10.62 1.67 7.43
N ASP A 45 -11.42 1.24 6.46
CA ASP A 45 -11.31 -0.10 5.87
C ASP A 45 -9.93 -0.29 5.21
N GLU A 46 -9.41 0.73 4.49
CA GLU A 46 -8.05 0.71 3.94
C GLU A 46 -6.98 0.55 5.03
N ILE A 47 -7.06 1.31 6.12
CA ILE A 47 -6.12 1.24 7.26
C ILE A 47 -6.17 -0.15 7.94
N LEU A 48 -7.38 -0.65 8.20
CA LEU A 48 -7.57 -1.98 8.81
C LEU A 48 -7.06 -3.10 7.90
N ASN A 49 -7.24 -2.96 6.59
CA ASN A 49 -6.72 -3.93 5.62
C ASN A 49 -5.19 -3.94 5.60
N LEU A 50 -4.54 -2.77 5.71
CA LEU A 50 -3.08 -2.66 5.81
C LEU A 50 -2.52 -3.28 7.09
N GLU A 51 -3.22 -3.16 8.23
CA GLU A 51 -2.79 -3.77 9.50
C GLU A 51 -2.95 -5.30 9.51
N ASN A 52 -4.11 -5.80 9.09
CA ASN A 52 -4.42 -7.24 9.05
C ASN A 52 -3.57 -8.03 8.04
N SER A 53 -2.94 -7.31 7.10
CA SER A 53 -1.96 -7.86 6.16
C SER A 53 -0.71 -8.45 6.84
N ARG A 54 -0.49 -8.22 8.15
CA ARG A 54 0.61 -8.83 8.89
C ARG A 54 0.38 -10.29 9.32
N GLY A 55 -0.79 -10.90 9.05
CA GLY A 55 -0.98 -12.28 9.54
C GLY A 55 -2.13 -13.14 9.02
N SER A 56 -3.11 -12.67 8.25
CA SER A 56 -4.20 -13.55 7.82
C SER A 56 -4.90 -13.05 6.55
N SER A 57 -4.68 -13.74 5.43
CA SER A 57 -5.52 -13.60 4.24
C SER A 57 -6.92 -14.13 4.55
N LEU A 58 -7.93 -13.25 4.65
CA LEU A 58 -9.34 -13.66 4.70
C LEU A 58 -9.66 -14.48 3.43
N PRO A 59 -10.34 -15.63 3.54
CA PRO A 59 -10.79 -16.38 2.38
C PRO A 59 -11.82 -15.54 1.62
N GLY A 60 -11.41 -15.03 0.45
CA GLY A 60 -12.23 -14.20 -0.44
C GLY A 60 -11.68 -12.81 -0.76
N MET A 61 -10.65 -12.34 -0.05
CA MET A 61 -10.02 -11.04 -0.37
C MET A 61 -8.75 -11.27 -1.19
N MET A 62 -8.87 -11.24 -2.51
CA MET A 62 -7.72 -11.28 -3.41
C MET A 62 -7.19 -9.85 -3.58
N PHE A 63 -6.02 -9.56 -3.01
CA PHE A 63 -5.39 -8.26 -3.18
C PHE A 63 -5.07 -8.00 -4.66
N PRO A 64 -5.22 -6.75 -5.14
CA PRO A 64 -4.74 -6.36 -6.46
C PRO A 64 -3.25 -6.68 -6.61
N TYR A 65 -2.86 -7.39 -7.67
CA TYR A 65 -1.48 -7.77 -7.90
C TYR A 65 -1.11 -7.74 -9.37
N VAL A 66 0.19 -7.59 -9.62
CA VAL A 66 0.83 -7.81 -10.92
C VAL A 66 2.08 -8.64 -10.65
N GLN A 67 2.24 -9.72 -11.40
CA GLN A 67 3.39 -10.62 -11.31
C GLN A 67 4.01 -10.81 -12.69
N GLY A 68 5.30 -10.50 -12.82
CA GLY A 68 6.08 -10.81 -14.01
C GLY A 68 6.51 -12.27 -14.02
N MET A 69 6.37 -12.94 -15.17
CA MET A 69 6.81 -14.32 -15.38
C MET A 69 7.50 -14.48 -16.73
N VAL A 70 8.60 -15.23 -16.75
CA VAL A 70 9.26 -15.66 -17.98
C VAL A 70 9.16 -17.18 -18.06
N LEU A 71 8.50 -17.68 -19.11
CA LEU A 71 8.32 -19.11 -19.36
C LEU A 71 8.68 -19.41 -20.80
N ASN A 72 9.56 -20.38 -21.04
CA ASN A 72 9.98 -20.79 -22.38
C ASN A 72 10.42 -19.61 -23.29
N ARG A 73 11.15 -18.63 -22.72
CA ARG A 73 11.59 -17.38 -23.37
C ARG A 73 10.46 -16.41 -23.76
N GLN A 74 9.22 -16.69 -23.36
CA GLN A 74 8.09 -15.77 -23.50
C GLN A 74 7.84 -15.05 -22.17
N VAL A 75 7.49 -13.77 -22.26
CA VAL A 75 7.28 -12.90 -21.10
C VAL A 75 5.78 -12.68 -20.91
N TYR A 76 5.34 -12.79 -19.67
CA TYR A 76 3.96 -12.61 -19.28
C TYR A 76 3.84 -11.71 -18.05
N LEU A 77 2.74 -10.97 -17.98
CA LEU A 77 2.20 -10.47 -16.72
C LEU A 77 1.00 -11.30 -16.30
N ILE A 78 0.98 -11.74 -15.05
CA ILE A 78 -0.17 -12.36 -14.40
C ILE A 78 -0.74 -11.34 -13.43
N THR A 79 -2.03 -11.02 -13.55
CA THR A 79 -2.63 -9.94 -12.76
C THR A 79 -4.14 -10.12 -12.62
N ASN A 80 -4.73 -9.53 -11.58
CA ASN A 80 -6.17 -9.42 -11.38
C ASN A 80 -6.71 -7.98 -11.47
N LEU A 81 -5.91 -7.02 -11.97
CA LEU A 81 -6.23 -5.59 -11.93
C LEU A 81 -7.42 -5.15 -12.80
N ARG A 82 -7.85 -5.94 -13.79
CA ARG A 82 -8.81 -5.49 -14.80
C ARG A 82 -10.27 -5.66 -14.37
N ASP A 83 -10.60 -6.81 -13.83
CA ASP A 83 -11.97 -7.22 -13.46
C ASP A 83 -11.99 -8.04 -12.17
N GLY A 84 -10.88 -8.12 -11.45
CA GLY A 84 -10.70 -8.96 -10.28
C GLY A 84 -10.38 -10.42 -10.60
N ASN A 85 -10.41 -10.86 -11.87
CA ASN A 85 -10.03 -12.21 -12.26
C ASN A 85 -8.55 -12.28 -12.62
N THR A 86 -7.87 -13.34 -12.18
CA THR A 86 -6.50 -13.62 -12.58
C THR A 86 -6.45 -13.89 -14.08
N GLN A 87 -5.65 -13.10 -14.79
CA GLN A 87 -5.44 -13.19 -16.23
C GLN A 87 -3.94 -13.13 -16.55
N MET A 88 -3.55 -13.85 -17.61
CA MET A 88 -2.19 -13.84 -18.16
C MET A 88 -2.17 -12.97 -19.41
N LEU A 89 -1.24 -12.02 -19.46
CA LEU A 89 -1.11 -11.03 -20.51
C LEU A 89 0.26 -11.15 -21.15
N SER A 90 0.32 -11.20 -22.48
CA SER A 90 1.54 -11.05 -23.28
C SER A 90 1.42 -9.83 -24.19
N GLN A 91 2.55 -9.19 -24.48
CA GLN A 91 2.66 -8.05 -25.40
C GLN A 91 3.88 -8.27 -26.29
N PRO A 92 3.82 -7.96 -27.60
CA PRO A 92 4.97 -8.12 -28.49
C PRO A 92 6.21 -7.34 -28.02
N GLU A 93 6.00 -6.14 -27.47
CA GLU A 93 7.04 -5.24 -26.98
C GLU A 93 7.40 -5.49 -25.50
N ASN A 94 6.82 -6.54 -24.88
CA ASN A 94 6.94 -6.85 -23.46
C ASN A 94 6.79 -5.60 -22.55
N THR A 95 5.86 -4.73 -22.93
CA THR A 95 5.60 -3.45 -22.26
C THR A 95 4.11 -3.33 -21.98
N TRP A 96 3.76 -3.07 -20.72
CA TRP A 96 2.40 -2.92 -20.25
C TRP A 96 2.23 -1.56 -19.59
N ILE A 97 1.42 -0.71 -20.21
CA ILE A 97 1.10 0.62 -19.69
C ILE A 97 -0.06 0.49 -18.70
N ILE A 98 0.13 1.07 -17.52
CA ILE A 98 -0.86 1.21 -16.45
C ILE A 98 -1.37 2.64 -16.46
N GLY A 99 -2.69 2.82 -16.31
CA GLY A 99 -3.27 4.15 -16.17
C GLY A 99 -4.78 4.13 -16.10
N ARG A 100 -5.38 5.31 -16.02
CA ARG A 100 -6.84 5.46 -15.89
C ARG A 100 -7.59 5.37 -17.22
N ASP A 101 -6.96 5.74 -18.33
CA ASP A 101 -7.64 5.81 -19.63
C ASP A 101 -7.54 4.49 -20.40
N SER A 102 -8.63 3.71 -20.38
CA SER A 102 -8.71 2.41 -21.05
C SER A 102 -8.53 2.44 -22.57
N ARG A 103 -8.53 3.63 -23.19
CA ARG A 103 -8.25 3.79 -24.62
C ARG A 103 -6.77 3.92 -24.93
N GLN A 104 -5.94 4.22 -23.93
CA GLN A 104 -4.51 4.53 -24.10
C GLN A 104 -3.59 3.52 -23.42
N VAL A 105 -4.11 2.66 -22.54
CA VAL A 105 -3.30 1.78 -21.68
C VAL A 105 -3.70 0.32 -21.80
N THR A 106 -2.75 -0.58 -21.54
CA THR A 106 -2.97 -2.03 -21.58
C THR A 106 -3.58 -2.56 -20.29
N LEU A 107 -3.30 -1.89 -19.16
CA LEU A 107 -3.78 -2.22 -17.82
C LEU A 107 -4.58 -1.04 -17.25
N PRO A 108 -5.87 -0.90 -17.63
CA PRO A 108 -6.70 0.19 -17.12
C PRO A 108 -7.10 -0.04 -15.68
N ILE A 109 -6.92 0.97 -14.83
CA ILE A 109 -7.37 1.01 -13.45
C ILE A 109 -8.24 2.25 -13.27
N ALA A 110 -9.52 2.07 -12.94
CA ALA A 110 -10.50 3.15 -12.84
C ALA A 110 -10.37 3.96 -11.53
N ASP A 111 -9.22 4.60 -11.30
CA ASP A 111 -8.95 5.42 -10.12
C ASP A 111 -8.53 6.84 -10.54
N LYS A 112 -9.25 7.85 -10.02
CA LYS A 112 -9.01 9.28 -10.29
C LYS A 112 -7.62 9.78 -9.88
N ARG A 113 -6.93 9.08 -8.98
CA ARG A 113 -5.56 9.37 -8.53
C ARG A 113 -4.52 8.95 -9.58
N LEU A 114 -4.89 8.10 -10.54
CA LEU A 114 -4.02 7.71 -11.64
C LEU A 114 -4.14 8.69 -12.82
N SER A 115 -2.98 8.95 -13.42
CA SER A 115 -2.88 9.66 -14.69
C SER A 115 -3.45 8.80 -15.82
N ARG A 116 -3.81 9.42 -16.95
CA ARG A 116 -4.38 8.70 -18.11
C ARG A 116 -3.46 7.57 -18.57
N CYS A 117 -2.19 7.90 -18.76
CA CYS A 117 -1.06 6.98 -18.80
C CYS A 117 -0.19 7.31 -17.59
N HIS A 118 0.03 6.37 -16.68
CA HIS A 118 0.65 6.66 -15.39
C HIS A 118 2.05 6.06 -15.29
N ALA A 119 2.19 4.77 -15.58
CA ALA A 119 3.47 4.07 -15.54
C ALA A 119 3.49 2.97 -16.60
N ALA A 120 4.68 2.48 -16.92
CA ALA A 120 4.87 1.30 -17.74
C ALA A 120 5.65 0.24 -16.96
N ILE A 121 5.19 -1.01 -17.06
CA ILE A 121 6.00 -2.18 -16.70
C ILE A 121 6.62 -2.69 -17.98
N GLN A 122 7.94 -2.77 -18.04
CA GLN A 122 8.67 -3.28 -19.20
C GLN A 122 9.59 -4.41 -18.78
N HIS A 123 9.67 -5.47 -19.60
CA HIS A 123 10.70 -6.48 -19.46
C HIS A 123 11.81 -6.27 -20.47
N ILE A 124 13.02 -6.05 -19.97
CA ILE A 124 14.23 -5.92 -20.78
C ILE A 124 14.97 -7.26 -20.72
N GLU A 125 15.29 -7.82 -21.89
CA GLU A 125 16.02 -9.09 -21.99
C GLU A 125 17.34 -9.01 -21.20
N ASN A 126 17.62 -10.03 -20.38
CA ASN A 126 18.77 -10.09 -19.46
C ASN A 126 18.77 -9.12 -18.28
N HIS A 127 17.87 -8.14 -18.22
CA HIS A 127 17.79 -7.16 -17.12
C HIS A 127 16.54 -7.32 -16.25
N GLY A 128 15.50 -7.99 -16.75
CA GLY A 128 14.29 -8.29 -16.00
C GLY A 128 13.22 -7.21 -16.14
N PHE A 129 12.33 -7.12 -15.15
CA PHE A 129 11.19 -6.19 -15.16
C PHE A 129 11.55 -4.85 -14.51
N PHE A 130 11.13 -3.77 -15.16
CA PHE A 130 11.28 -2.40 -14.71
C PHE A 130 9.92 -1.71 -14.65
N LEU A 131 9.76 -0.82 -13.68
CA LEU A 131 8.64 0.11 -13.60
C LEU A 131 9.17 1.52 -13.93
N THR A 132 8.61 2.13 -14.96
CA THR A 132 8.94 3.49 -15.38
C THR A 132 7.73 4.40 -15.18
N ASP A 133 7.89 5.49 -14.45
CA ASP A 133 6.84 6.51 -14.33
C ASP A 133 6.75 7.31 -15.63
N LEU A 134 5.54 7.49 -16.17
CA LEU A 134 5.31 8.19 -17.44
C LEU A 134 4.94 9.67 -17.21
N ASN A 135 5.72 10.35 -16.36
CA ASN A 135 5.47 11.72 -15.92
C ASN A 135 4.07 11.88 -15.30
N SER A 136 3.76 10.99 -14.36
CA SER A 136 2.47 10.96 -13.70
C SER A 136 2.32 12.08 -12.67
N SER A 137 1.08 12.51 -12.42
CA SER A 137 0.80 13.66 -11.55
C SER A 137 1.16 13.41 -10.08
N ASN A 138 1.00 12.17 -9.61
CA ASN A 138 1.29 11.77 -8.23
C ASN A 138 2.65 11.06 -8.07
N GLY A 139 3.28 10.70 -9.19
CA GLY A 139 4.47 9.85 -9.23
C GLY A 139 4.16 8.37 -8.96
N SER A 140 5.13 7.54 -9.30
CA SER A 140 5.16 6.10 -9.00
C SER A 140 6.17 5.82 -7.89
N TYR A 141 5.91 4.79 -7.08
CA TYR A 141 6.74 4.42 -5.94
C TYR A 141 7.00 2.92 -5.93
N VAL A 142 8.22 2.52 -5.61
CA VAL A 142 8.62 1.11 -5.42
C VAL A 142 9.21 0.99 -4.02
N ASN A 143 8.64 0.10 -3.20
CA ASN A 143 9.05 -0.09 -1.81
C ASN A 143 9.08 1.21 -0.97
N GLY A 144 8.15 2.12 -1.25
CA GLY A 144 8.04 3.42 -0.56
C GLY A 144 8.92 4.54 -1.14
N GLU A 145 9.85 4.22 -2.03
CA GLU A 145 10.73 5.19 -2.67
C GLU A 145 10.18 5.63 -4.02
N LYS A 146 10.28 6.93 -4.31
CA LYS A 146 9.78 7.48 -5.58
C LYS A 146 10.67 7.03 -6.73
N VAL A 147 10.06 6.52 -7.80
CA VAL A 147 10.75 6.17 -9.04
C VAL A 147 11.24 7.47 -9.70
N GLN A 148 12.51 7.50 -10.11
CA GLN A 148 13.05 8.62 -10.87
C GLN A 148 12.49 8.59 -12.29
N LEU A 149 12.15 9.76 -12.82
CA LEU A 149 11.80 9.92 -14.22
C LEU A 149 13.07 9.69 -15.05
N GLU A 150 12.99 8.82 -16.06
CA GLU A 150 13.99 8.78 -17.16
C GLU A 150 13.57 9.71 -18.30
#